data_AF-B4G116-F1
#
_entry.id   AF-B4G116-F1
#
_cell.length_a   1.000
_cell.length_b   1.000
_cell.length_c   1.000
_cell.angle_alpha   90.00
_cell.angle_beta   90.00
_cell.angle_gamma   90.00
#
_symmetry.space_group_name_H-M   'P 1'
#
loop_
_entity.id
_entity.type
_entity.pdbx_description
1 polymer ?
#
loop_
_entity_poly.entity_id
_entity_poly.type
_entity_poly.pdbx_seq_one_letter_code
_entity_poly.pdbx_strand_id
1 'polypeptide(L)'
;MNPLYIAGDSYSGLIIPTLALEIDRSIELGEKIFSGLKGYIAGNPLTGGQFDTDSQIPYFHAMGLVSDELYKNARENCGGKYSAPLNAVCAEAVQAINNCTRDINKQYILDPACPDDDLLSPKTVAETDGTSRLMLESADFLLGSKCAEALYILSYAWGNDDTVQESLGIRKGTIGAWKRYSHALPYNYDIQSVVDYHSRLATKGYRALIYRAATTMLLYPMLAHKHGLDTST
;
A
#
# COMPACT_ATOMS: atom_id res chain seq x y z
N MET A 1 -3.77 30.00 -12.64
CA MET A 1 -4.28 28.97 -11.72
C MET A 1 -3.50 27.69 -11.98
N ASN A 2 -2.85 27.14 -10.96
CA ASN A 2 -1.90 26.04 -11.15
C ASN A 2 -2.63 24.70 -11.28
N PRO A 3 -2.24 23.81 -12.21
CA PRO A 3 -2.74 22.44 -12.25
C PRO A 3 -2.47 21.72 -10.93
N LEU A 4 -3.49 21.09 -10.36
CA LEU A 4 -3.40 20.29 -9.15
C LEU A 4 -3.57 18.81 -9.51
N TYR A 5 -2.68 17.97 -8.95
CA TYR A 5 -2.81 16.53 -8.94
C TYR A 5 -2.67 16.02 -7.51
N ILE A 6 -3.44 15.01 -7.17
CA ILE A 6 -3.33 14.32 -5.88
C ILE A 6 -2.63 13.00 -6.13
N ALA A 7 -1.57 12.72 -5.37
CA ALA A 7 -0.78 11.52 -5.53
C ALA A 7 -0.48 10.86 -4.20
N GLY A 8 -0.27 9.55 -4.23
CA GLY A 8 0.17 8.77 -3.08
C GLY A 8 0.15 7.28 -3.40
N ASP A 9 0.52 6.49 -2.40
CA ASP A 9 0.72 5.06 -2.54
C ASP A 9 0.05 4.24 -1.43
N SER A 10 -0.05 2.93 -1.66
CA SER A 10 -0.53 1.96 -0.67
C SER A 10 -1.96 2.28 -0.19
N TYR A 11 -2.16 2.45 1.12
CA TYR A 11 -3.45 2.79 1.74
C TYR A 11 -4.04 4.10 1.19
N SER A 12 -3.20 5.01 0.68
CA SER A 12 -3.65 6.23 0.00
C SER A 12 -4.50 5.93 -1.23
N GLY A 13 -4.46 4.71 -1.76
CA GLY A 13 -5.40 4.22 -2.76
C GLY A 13 -6.87 4.41 -2.39
N LEU A 14 -7.21 4.33 -1.09
CA LEU A 14 -8.57 4.64 -0.61
C LEU A 14 -8.81 6.16 -0.49
N ILE A 15 -7.79 6.91 -0.10
CA ILE A 15 -7.88 8.34 0.23
C ILE A 15 -7.89 9.21 -1.04
N ILE A 16 -7.08 8.88 -2.03
CA ILE A 16 -6.87 9.70 -3.23
C ILE A 16 -8.16 9.87 -4.05
N PRO A 17 -8.86 8.80 -4.48
CA PRO A 17 -10.08 8.96 -5.28
C PRO A 17 -11.25 9.52 -4.46
N THR A 18 -11.30 9.27 -3.15
CA THR A 18 -12.32 9.86 -2.28
C THR A 18 -12.10 11.36 -2.10
N LEU A 19 -10.86 11.77 -1.81
CA LEU A 19 -10.48 13.18 -1.70
C LEU A 19 -10.65 13.95 -3.01
N ALA A 20 -10.22 13.37 -4.14
CA ALA A 20 -10.37 13.99 -5.45
C ALA A 20 -11.85 14.27 -5.78
N LEU A 21 -12.75 13.36 -5.41
CA LEU A 21 -14.18 13.52 -5.64
C LEU A 21 -14.80 14.59 -4.73
N GLU A 22 -14.37 14.69 -3.46
CA GLU A 22 -14.81 15.77 -2.56
C GLU A 22 -14.28 17.14 -3.00
N ILE A 23 -13.06 17.21 -3.53
CA ILE A 23 -12.54 18.44 -4.14
C ILE A 23 -13.39 18.85 -5.32
N ASP A 24 -13.69 17.94 -6.24
CA ASP A 24 -14.59 18.20 -7.36
C ASP A 24 -15.95 18.72 -6.90
N ARG A 25 -16.55 18.09 -5.90
CA ARG A 25 -17.82 18.54 -5.30
C ARG A 25 -17.74 19.96 -4.76
N SER A 26 -16.65 20.32 -4.07
CA SER A 26 -16.43 21.69 -3.57
C SER A 26 -16.33 22.73 -4.70
N ILE A 27 -15.86 22.32 -5.89
CA ILE A 27 -15.80 23.18 -7.07
C ILE A 27 -17.20 23.42 -7.62
N GLU A 28 -18.02 22.37 -7.71
CA GLU A 28 -19.42 22.44 -8.15
C GLU A 28 -20.26 23.33 -7.21
N LEU A 29 -19.99 23.28 -5.91
CA LEU A 29 -20.66 24.12 -4.89
C LEU A 29 -20.16 25.57 -4.84
N GLY A 30 -19.12 25.91 -5.61
CA GLY A 30 -18.59 27.28 -5.68
C GLY A 30 -17.65 27.67 -4.52
N GLU A 31 -17.32 26.75 -3.62
CA GLU A 31 -16.37 26.97 -2.51
C GLU A 31 -14.93 27.14 -3.02
N LYS A 32 -14.60 26.47 -4.13
CA LYS A 32 -13.37 26.67 -4.95
C LYS A 32 -12.03 26.54 -4.23
N ILE A 33 -11.96 25.81 -3.10
CA ILE A 33 -10.74 25.63 -2.28
C ILE A 33 -9.56 25.13 -3.12
N PHE A 34 -9.79 24.10 -3.95
CA PHE A 34 -8.78 23.49 -4.81
C PHE A 34 -9.24 23.42 -6.27
N SER A 35 -9.64 24.56 -6.81
CA SER A 35 -10.29 24.65 -8.12
C SER A 35 -9.43 24.19 -9.33
N GLY A 36 -8.14 23.92 -9.12
CA GLY A 36 -7.18 23.55 -10.16
C GLY A 36 -7.06 22.06 -10.44
N LEU A 37 -7.93 21.21 -9.86
CA LEU A 37 -7.83 19.75 -9.97
C LEU A 37 -7.83 19.31 -11.45
N LYS A 38 -6.82 18.51 -11.82
CA LYS A 38 -6.61 17.98 -13.18
C LYS A 38 -6.55 16.47 -13.25
N GLY A 39 -6.39 15.80 -12.11
CA GLY A 39 -6.29 14.36 -12.04
C GLY A 39 -5.66 13.87 -10.76
N TYR A 40 -5.39 12.58 -10.71
CA TYR A 40 -4.79 11.92 -9.56
C TYR A 40 -3.91 10.74 -9.98
N ILE A 41 -3.01 10.35 -9.08
CA ILE A 41 -2.02 9.30 -9.30
C ILE A 41 -2.04 8.36 -8.10
N ALA A 42 -2.22 7.07 -8.33
CA ALA A 42 -2.28 6.08 -7.27
C ALA A 42 -1.23 4.99 -7.55
N GLY A 43 -0.18 4.95 -6.72
CA GLY A 43 0.91 3.98 -6.81
C GLY A 43 0.65 2.78 -5.92
N ASN A 44 0.64 1.58 -6.47
CA ASN A 44 0.37 0.36 -5.72
C ASN A 44 -0.86 0.47 -4.79
N PRO A 45 -2.00 1.00 -5.25
CA PRO A 45 -3.06 1.41 -4.34
C PRO A 45 -3.88 0.25 -3.80
N LEU A 46 -4.37 0.43 -2.56
CA LEU A 46 -5.46 -0.36 -1.99
C LEU A 46 -6.75 0.05 -2.69
N THR A 47 -7.53 -0.92 -3.15
CA THR A 47 -8.77 -0.67 -3.89
C THR A 47 -10.01 -0.97 -3.04
N GLY A 48 -9.86 -1.80 -2.01
CA GLY A 48 -10.83 -2.20 -1.02
C GLY A 48 -11.42 -3.61 -1.20
N GLY A 49 -11.78 -4.22 -0.07
CA GLY A 49 -12.61 -5.41 0.05
C GLY A 49 -12.02 -6.67 -0.56
N GLN A 50 -12.90 -7.49 -1.15
CA GLN A 50 -12.55 -8.78 -1.74
C GLN A 50 -11.66 -8.67 -2.98
N PHE A 51 -11.67 -7.51 -3.67
CA PHE A 51 -10.85 -7.31 -4.87
C PHE A 51 -9.36 -7.45 -4.58
N ASP A 52 -8.87 -6.86 -3.48
CA ASP A 52 -7.47 -6.92 -3.09
C ASP A 52 -7.03 -8.27 -2.54
N THR A 53 -7.96 -9.02 -1.94
CA THR A 53 -7.66 -10.31 -1.32
C THR A 53 -7.78 -11.47 -2.29
N ASP A 54 -8.80 -11.48 -3.16
CA ASP A 54 -9.03 -12.57 -4.12
C ASP A 54 -8.01 -12.60 -5.25
N SER A 55 -7.42 -11.46 -5.54
CA SER A 55 -6.42 -11.28 -6.58
C SER A 55 -5.01 -11.79 -6.23
N GLN A 56 -4.74 -12.06 -4.95
CA GLN A 56 -3.43 -12.55 -4.49
C GLN A 56 -3.11 -13.92 -5.08
N ILE A 57 -4.08 -14.83 -5.12
CA ILE A 57 -3.87 -16.18 -5.66
C ILE A 57 -3.57 -16.16 -7.17
N PRO A 58 -4.36 -15.48 -8.02
CA PRO A 58 -4.00 -15.25 -9.42
C PRO A 58 -2.63 -14.58 -9.61
N TYR A 59 -2.26 -13.65 -8.72
CA TYR A 59 -0.95 -13.01 -8.78
C TYR A 59 0.19 -13.99 -8.49
N PHE A 60 0.09 -14.79 -7.43
CA PHE A 60 1.09 -15.80 -7.11
C PHE A 60 1.29 -16.81 -8.24
N HIS A 61 0.19 -17.24 -8.87
CA HIS A 61 0.25 -18.08 -10.05
C HIS A 61 0.97 -17.38 -11.21
N ALA A 62 0.61 -16.14 -11.52
CA ALA A 62 1.24 -15.36 -12.60
C ALA A 62 2.74 -15.11 -12.38
N MET A 63 3.19 -15.05 -11.12
CA MET A 63 4.60 -14.91 -10.74
C MET A 63 5.34 -16.25 -10.63
N GLY A 64 4.68 -17.38 -10.92
CA GLY A 64 5.28 -18.71 -10.85
C GLY A 64 5.50 -19.24 -9.43
N LEU A 65 4.88 -18.62 -8.42
CA LEU A 65 4.98 -19.00 -7.00
C LEU A 65 3.99 -20.12 -6.62
N VAL A 66 2.95 -20.32 -7.44
CA VAL A 66 1.94 -21.37 -7.27
C VAL A 66 1.87 -22.19 -8.55
N SER A 67 1.84 -23.52 -8.42
CA SER A 67 1.76 -24.42 -9.57
C SER A 67 0.43 -24.32 -10.31
N ASP A 68 0.43 -24.65 -11.60
CA ASP A 68 -0.78 -24.72 -12.42
C ASP A 68 -1.85 -25.64 -11.82
N GLU A 69 -1.42 -26.74 -11.19
CA GLU A 69 -2.31 -27.71 -10.53
C GLU A 69 -3.04 -27.08 -9.34
N LEU A 70 -2.31 -26.46 -8.42
CA LEU A 70 -2.88 -25.82 -7.24
C LEU A 70 -3.80 -24.66 -7.65
N TYR A 71 -3.36 -23.84 -8.61
CA TYR A 71 -4.17 -22.72 -9.10
C TYR A 71 -5.45 -23.18 -9.79
N LYS A 72 -5.37 -24.19 -10.68
CA LYS A 72 -6.54 -24.75 -11.36
C LYS A 72 -7.54 -25.32 -10.37
N ASN A 73 -7.06 -26.07 -9.37
CA ASN A 73 -7.91 -26.63 -8.31
C ASN A 73 -8.63 -25.52 -7.53
N ALA A 74 -7.91 -24.48 -7.09
CA ALA A 74 -8.53 -23.36 -6.38
C ALA A 74 -9.53 -22.60 -7.27
N ARG A 75 -9.17 -22.31 -8.53
CA ARG A 75 -10.03 -21.58 -9.46
C ARG A 75 -11.35 -22.29 -9.72
N GLU A 76 -11.30 -23.61 -9.94
CA GLU A 76 -12.48 -24.43 -10.22
C GLU A 76 -13.42 -24.56 -9.01
N ASN A 77 -12.87 -24.68 -7.80
CA ASN A 77 -13.67 -24.87 -6.59
C ASN A 77 -14.15 -23.57 -5.93
N CYS A 78 -13.43 -22.46 -6.15
CA CYS A 78 -13.72 -21.17 -5.52
C CYS A 78 -14.41 -20.16 -6.45
N GLY A 79 -14.40 -20.37 -7.77
CA GLY A 79 -15.03 -19.44 -8.73
C GLY A 79 -14.46 -18.03 -8.67
N GLY A 80 -13.19 -17.88 -8.29
CA GLY A 80 -12.51 -16.59 -8.12
C GLY A 80 -12.74 -15.90 -6.78
N LYS A 81 -13.50 -16.50 -5.84
CA LYS A 81 -13.74 -15.97 -4.49
C LYS A 81 -12.93 -16.73 -3.46
N TYR A 82 -11.68 -16.32 -3.24
CA TYR A 82 -10.72 -17.05 -2.42
C TYR A 82 -10.71 -16.58 -0.95
N SER A 83 -11.03 -15.31 -0.73
CA SER A 83 -11.08 -14.65 0.58
C SER A 83 -12.29 -15.04 1.44
N ALA A 84 -13.35 -15.53 0.80
CA ALA A 84 -14.56 -16.04 1.47
C ALA A 84 -14.95 -17.40 0.88
N PRO A 85 -14.23 -18.49 1.22
CA PRO A 85 -14.53 -19.83 0.71
C PRO A 85 -15.97 -20.25 1.05
N LEU A 86 -16.74 -20.65 0.03
CA LEU A 86 -18.15 -21.03 0.18
C LEU A 86 -18.35 -22.51 0.59
N ASN A 87 -17.30 -23.33 0.50
CA ASN A 87 -17.35 -24.76 0.80
C ASN A 87 -15.97 -25.27 1.26
N ALA A 88 -15.96 -26.47 1.84
CA ALA A 88 -14.74 -27.10 2.37
C ALA A 88 -13.66 -27.31 1.29
N VAL A 89 -14.05 -27.70 0.08
CA VAL A 89 -13.10 -27.97 -1.02
C VAL A 89 -12.36 -26.69 -1.43
N CYS A 90 -13.07 -25.57 -1.54
CA CYS A 90 -12.45 -24.27 -1.79
C CYS A 90 -11.54 -23.86 -0.63
N ALA A 91 -11.98 -24.04 0.62
CA ALA A 91 -11.18 -23.71 1.79
C ALA A 91 -9.86 -24.51 1.83
N GLU A 92 -9.91 -25.80 1.53
CA GLU A 92 -8.73 -26.68 1.43
C GLU A 92 -7.80 -26.25 0.29
N ALA A 93 -8.35 -25.92 -0.89
CA ALA A 93 -7.56 -25.45 -2.01
C ALA A 93 -6.85 -24.12 -1.73
N VAL A 94 -7.54 -23.17 -1.09
CA VAL A 94 -6.95 -21.90 -0.64
C VAL A 94 -5.89 -22.14 0.45
N GLN A 95 -6.14 -23.05 1.39
CA GLN A 95 -5.19 -23.38 2.43
C GLN A 95 -3.89 -23.99 1.88
N ALA A 96 -3.99 -24.88 0.88
CA ALA A 96 -2.82 -25.45 0.22
C ALA A 96 -1.94 -24.35 -0.41
N ILE A 97 -2.55 -23.36 -1.06
CA ILE A 97 -1.84 -22.21 -1.64
C ILE A 97 -1.23 -21.33 -0.55
N ASN A 98 -1.98 -21.02 0.51
CA ASN A 98 -1.47 -20.22 1.62
C ASN A 98 -0.27 -20.88 2.32
N ASN A 99 -0.29 -22.20 2.46
CA ASN A 99 0.85 -22.95 3.01
C ASN A 99 2.08 -22.88 2.08
N CYS A 100 1.87 -22.94 0.76
CA CYS A 100 2.93 -22.81 -0.23
C CYS A 100 3.56 -21.41 -0.24
N THR A 101 2.80 -20.37 0.07
CA THR A 101 3.22 -18.96 -0.03
C THR A 101 3.47 -18.29 1.32
N ARG A 102 3.46 -19.05 2.41
CA ARG A 102 3.54 -18.52 3.79
C ARG A 102 4.83 -17.74 4.09
N ASP A 103 5.93 -18.16 3.48
CA ASP A 103 7.28 -17.63 3.74
C ASP A 103 7.70 -16.56 2.72
N ILE A 104 6.80 -16.17 1.81
CA ILE A 104 7.05 -15.15 0.80
C ILE A 104 6.91 -13.77 1.40
N ASN A 105 7.84 -12.87 1.09
CA ASN A 105 7.68 -11.45 1.38
C ASN A 105 6.55 -10.88 0.49
N LYS A 106 5.39 -10.68 1.11
CA LYS A 106 4.19 -10.16 0.45
C LYS A 106 4.34 -8.73 -0.05
N GLN A 107 5.23 -7.94 0.55
CA GLN A 107 5.49 -6.59 0.10
C GLN A 107 6.39 -6.59 -1.13
N TYR A 108 7.43 -7.42 -1.14
CA TYR A 108 8.40 -7.55 -2.22
C TYR A 108 8.73 -9.02 -2.48
N ILE A 109 8.04 -9.67 -3.42
CA ILE A 109 8.11 -11.14 -3.57
C ILE A 109 9.47 -11.69 -4.03
N LEU A 110 10.36 -10.81 -4.49
CA LEU A 110 11.73 -11.16 -4.87
C LEU A 110 12.72 -11.01 -3.71
N ASP A 111 12.30 -10.34 -2.64
CA ASP A 111 13.14 -10.06 -1.48
C ASP A 111 12.90 -11.13 -0.41
N PRO A 112 13.89 -11.40 0.45
CA PRO A 112 13.69 -12.31 1.57
C PRO A 112 12.60 -11.79 2.50
N ALA A 113 11.98 -12.71 3.26
CA ALA A 113 11.16 -12.32 4.38
C ALA A 113 12.04 -11.65 5.44
N CYS A 114 11.71 -10.41 5.75
CA CYS A 114 12.45 -9.57 6.69
C CYS A 114 11.65 -9.39 7.98
N PRO A 115 12.30 -9.26 9.15
CA PRO A 115 11.62 -8.90 10.39
C PRO A 115 10.89 -7.55 10.23
N ASP A 116 9.73 -7.41 10.87
CA ASP A 116 8.95 -6.17 10.82
C ASP A 116 9.76 -4.95 11.26
N ASP A 117 9.47 -3.80 10.63
CA ASP A 117 10.11 -2.49 10.87
C ASP A 117 10.04 -2.07 12.36
N ASP A 118 9.03 -2.53 13.12
CA ASP A 118 8.92 -2.29 14.57
C ASP A 118 10.06 -2.93 15.40
N LEU A 119 10.71 -3.99 14.91
CA LEU A 119 11.88 -4.61 15.55
C LEU A 119 13.18 -3.83 15.25
N LEU A 120 13.18 -3.00 14.21
CA LEU A 120 14.25 -2.08 13.84
C LEU A 120 14.00 -0.65 14.35
N SER A 121 12.76 -0.35 14.76
CA SER A 121 12.42 0.88 15.48
C SER A 121 13.27 0.95 16.75
N PRO A 122 13.94 2.08 17.03
CA PRO A 122 14.88 2.23 18.14
C PRO A 122 14.18 2.31 19.51
N LYS A 123 13.35 1.33 19.86
CA LYS A 123 12.94 1.08 21.24
C LYS A 123 13.99 0.27 22.01
N THR A 124 14.90 -0.41 21.31
CA THR A 124 15.92 -1.31 21.87
C THR A 124 17.32 -0.71 21.92
N VAL A 125 17.56 0.42 21.25
CA VAL A 125 18.83 1.14 21.29
C VAL A 125 18.60 2.40 22.11
N ALA A 126 19.09 2.38 23.34
CA ALA A 126 18.95 3.49 24.29
C ALA A 126 19.25 4.82 23.59
N GLU A 127 18.28 5.75 23.65
CA GLU A 127 18.39 7.14 23.25
C GLU A 127 19.58 7.78 23.98
N THR A 128 20.76 7.66 23.39
CA THR A 128 21.90 8.51 23.69
C THR A 128 22.35 9.16 22.40
N ASP A 129 22.56 10.46 22.48
CA ASP A 129 22.91 11.41 21.41
C ASP A 129 24.08 10.92 20.51
N GLY A 130 24.93 10.00 21.02
CA GLY A 130 26.02 9.38 20.26
C GLY A 130 25.63 8.24 19.32
N THR A 131 24.48 7.60 19.52
CA THR A 131 24.10 6.36 18.80
C THR A 131 23.56 6.64 17.39
N SER A 132 22.84 7.74 17.18
CA SER A 132 22.35 8.14 15.85
C SER A 132 23.49 8.41 14.86
N ARG A 133 24.57 9.03 15.34
CA ARG A 133 25.75 9.33 14.50
C ARG A 133 26.55 8.07 14.17
N LEU A 134 26.73 7.18 15.14
CA LEU A 134 27.33 5.86 14.94
C LEU A 134 26.50 4.98 13.98
N MET A 135 25.18 5.04 14.04
CA MET A 135 24.27 4.34 13.10
C MET A 135 24.41 4.88 11.67
N LEU A 136 24.56 6.20 11.52
CA LEU A 136 24.82 6.84 10.22
C LEU A 136 26.18 6.43 9.65
N GLU A 137 27.21 6.35 10.51
CA GLU A 137 28.54 5.86 10.16
C GLU A 137 28.58 4.35 9.91
N SER A 138 27.59 3.60 10.43
CA SER A 138 27.39 2.17 10.20
C SER A 138 26.47 1.86 9.00
N ALA A 139 26.07 2.88 8.22
CA ALA A 139 25.18 2.71 7.08
C ALA A 139 25.71 1.67 6.08
N ASP A 140 27.03 1.51 5.96
CA ASP A 140 27.66 0.48 5.11
C ASP A 140 27.27 -0.96 5.54
N PHE A 141 27.10 -1.22 6.83
CA PHE A 141 26.62 -2.50 7.34
C PHE A 141 25.14 -2.72 7.03
N LEU A 142 24.33 -1.66 7.11
CA LEU A 142 22.90 -1.69 6.76
C LEU A 142 22.67 -1.80 5.26
N LEU A 143 23.53 -1.18 4.45
CA LEU A 143 23.54 -1.29 2.98
C LEU A 143 23.92 -2.70 2.50
N GLY A 144 24.62 -3.47 3.32
CA GLY A 144 24.90 -4.90 3.10
C GLY A 144 23.74 -5.84 3.49
N SER A 145 22.69 -5.31 4.13
CA SER A 145 21.49 -6.08 4.47
C SER A 145 20.73 -6.46 3.20
N LYS A 146 20.22 -7.70 3.16
CA LYS A 146 19.26 -8.12 2.12
C LYS A 146 17.84 -7.59 2.36
N CYS A 147 17.61 -6.95 3.50
CA CYS A 147 16.35 -6.30 3.88
C CYS A 147 16.49 -4.80 3.68
N ALA A 148 15.82 -4.26 2.65
CA ALA A 148 15.83 -2.84 2.35
C ALA A 148 15.23 -2.00 3.50
N GLU A 149 14.32 -2.59 4.27
CA GLU A 149 13.67 -2.00 5.43
C GLU A 149 14.66 -1.64 6.55
N ALA A 150 15.84 -2.27 6.59
CA ALA A 150 16.90 -1.90 7.52
C ALA A 150 17.35 -0.43 7.37
N LEU A 151 17.17 0.16 6.19
CA LEU A 151 17.50 1.56 5.93
C LEU A 151 16.49 2.54 6.57
N TYR A 152 15.32 2.08 7.03
CA TYR A 152 14.34 2.96 7.69
C TYR A 152 14.86 3.53 9.00
N ILE A 153 15.84 2.90 9.65
CA ILE A 153 16.53 3.45 10.82
C ILE A 153 17.12 4.84 10.57
N LEU A 154 17.59 5.11 9.34
CA LEU A 154 18.10 6.42 8.94
C LEU A 154 16.98 7.48 8.94
N SER A 155 15.75 7.09 8.59
CA SER A 155 14.59 7.99 8.66
C SER A 155 14.24 8.33 10.11
N TYR A 156 14.33 7.37 11.03
CA TYR A 156 14.12 7.63 12.46
C TYR A 156 15.21 8.52 13.04
N ALA A 157 16.48 8.27 12.71
CA ALA A 157 17.60 9.11 13.14
C ALA A 157 17.45 10.55 12.65
N TRP A 158 17.12 10.73 11.36
CA TRP A 158 16.93 12.05 10.77
C TRP A 158 15.68 12.78 11.30
N GLY A 159 14.53 12.10 11.37
CA GLY A 159 13.26 12.72 11.79
C GLY A 159 13.19 13.07 13.28
N ASN A 160 14.07 12.49 14.10
CA ASN A 160 14.17 12.75 15.53
C ASN A 160 15.39 13.59 15.93
N ASP A 161 16.18 14.06 14.97
CA ASP A 161 17.26 15.00 15.24
C ASP A 161 16.67 16.39 15.59
N ASP A 162 17.10 16.96 16.72
CA ASP A 162 16.60 18.24 17.23
C ASP A 162 16.82 19.40 16.26
N THR A 163 17.95 19.42 15.55
CA THR A 163 18.29 20.46 14.58
C THR A 163 17.42 20.36 13.32
N VAL A 164 17.10 19.12 12.91
CA VAL A 164 16.16 18.86 11.82
C VAL A 164 14.75 19.30 12.23
N GLN A 165 14.28 18.91 13.41
CA GLN A 165 12.96 19.29 13.90
C GLN A 165 12.81 20.82 14.05
N GLU A 166 13.84 21.50 14.56
CA GLU A 166 13.85 22.96 14.64
C GLU A 166 13.79 23.60 13.23
N SER A 167 14.58 23.10 12.29
CA SER A 167 14.60 23.59 10.90
C SER A 167 13.27 23.37 10.18
N LEU A 168 12.55 22.28 10.50
CA LEU A 168 11.20 21.99 10.00
C LEU A 168 10.10 22.78 10.73
N GLY A 169 10.45 23.56 11.77
CA GLY A 169 9.50 24.34 12.56
C GLY A 169 8.59 23.48 13.44
N ILE A 170 9.03 22.28 13.83
CA ILE A 170 8.28 21.41 14.75
C ILE A 170 8.25 22.06 16.13
N ARG A 171 7.05 22.20 16.69
CA ARG A 171 6.86 22.80 18.01
C ARG A 171 7.33 21.83 19.10
N LYS A 172 8.32 22.23 19.90
CA LYS A 172 8.82 21.42 21.01
C LYS A 172 7.68 21.03 21.97
N GLY A 173 7.60 19.75 22.31
CA GLY A 173 6.58 19.19 23.21
C GLY A 173 5.22 18.86 22.59
N THR A 174 5.00 19.10 21.28
CA THR A 174 3.71 18.73 20.64
C THR A 174 3.66 17.27 20.16
N ILE A 175 4.82 16.71 19.83
CA ILE A 175 4.98 15.30 19.46
C ILE A 175 6.10 14.73 20.31
N GLY A 176 6.00 13.45 20.66
CA GLY A 176 7.14 12.69 21.17
C GLY A 176 8.09 12.35 20.03
N ALA A 177 8.70 11.16 20.05
CA ALA A 177 9.49 10.69 18.91
C ALA A 177 8.61 10.54 17.65
N TRP A 178 9.07 11.12 16.53
CA TRP A 178 8.54 10.90 15.20
C TRP A 178 8.67 9.42 14.82
N LYS A 179 7.62 8.90 14.18
CA LYS A 179 7.54 7.52 13.71
C LYS A 179 7.04 7.49 12.28
N ARG A 180 7.59 6.60 11.45
CA ARG A 180 7.22 6.40 10.05
C ARG A 180 5.77 5.95 9.89
N TYR A 181 5.31 5.05 10.76
CA TYR A 181 3.92 4.62 10.85
C TYR A 181 3.51 4.42 12.31
N SER A 182 2.20 4.32 12.57
CA SER A 182 1.68 4.09 13.91
C SER A 182 0.45 3.17 13.86
N HIS A 183 0.58 1.99 14.46
CA HIS A 183 -0.55 1.09 14.69
C HIS A 183 -1.54 1.61 15.75
N ALA A 184 -1.15 2.64 16.49
CA ALA A 184 -1.97 3.22 17.56
C ALA A 184 -2.95 4.29 17.06
N LEU A 185 -2.95 4.64 15.77
CA LEU A 185 -3.92 5.57 15.21
C LEU A 185 -5.26 4.84 15.06
N PRO A 186 -6.31 5.20 15.84
CA PRO A 186 -7.62 4.61 15.64
C PRO A 186 -8.21 5.16 14.34
N TYR A 187 -8.56 4.27 13.41
CA TYR A 187 -9.34 4.64 12.23
C TYR A 187 -10.35 3.55 11.92
N ASN A 188 -11.50 3.97 11.40
CA ASN A 188 -12.53 3.06 10.94
C ASN A 188 -12.32 2.76 9.45
N TYR A 189 -12.61 1.53 9.04
CA TYR A 189 -12.61 1.12 7.64
C TYR A 189 -13.94 1.48 6.98
N ASP A 190 -14.25 2.78 6.90
CA ASP A 190 -15.55 3.26 6.41
C ASP A 190 -15.65 3.19 4.87
N ILE A 191 -14.51 3.16 4.17
CA ILE A 191 -14.43 3.02 2.72
C ILE A 191 -14.13 1.56 2.38
N GLN A 192 -15.15 0.83 1.97
CA GLN A 192 -15.05 -0.60 1.63
C GLN A 192 -14.45 -0.84 0.24
N SER A 193 -14.69 0.07 -0.70
CA SER A 193 -14.13 0.02 -2.05
C SER A 193 -14.12 1.40 -2.70
N VAL A 194 -13.09 1.66 -3.52
CA VAL A 194 -12.97 2.91 -4.28
C VAL A 194 -13.25 2.77 -5.78
N VAL A 195 -13.71 1.60 -6.23
CA VAL A 195 -14.04 1.38 -7.66
C VAL A 195 -15.07 2.39 -8.17
N ASP A 196 -16.12 2.66 -7.40
CA ASP A 196 -17.14 3.67 -7.76
C ASP A 196 -16.57 5.09 -7.84
N TYR A 197 -15.69 5.44 -6.91
CA TYR A 197 -15.03 6.75 -6.89
C TYR A 197 -14.17 6.96 -8.14
N HIS A 198 -13.39 5.95 -8.53
CA HIS A 198 -12.63 5.98 -9.78
C HIS A 198 -13.54 6.13 -11.00
N SER A 199 -14.66 5.39 -11.05
CA SER A 199 -15.63 5.47 -12.13
C SER A 199 -16.23 6.87 -12.27
N ARG A 200 -16.71 7.45 -11.16
CA ARG A 200 -17.31 8.79 -11.14
C ARG A 200 -16.32 9.89 -11.57
N LEU A 201 -15.07 9.81 -11.10
CA LEU A 201 -14.02 10.74 -11.51
C LEU A 201 -13.68 10.61 -13.00
N ALA A 202 -13.66 9.38 -13.53
CA ALA A 202 -13.43 9.15 -14.96
C ALA A 202 -14.56 9.72 -15.82
N THR A 203 -15.83 9.53 -15.42
CA THR A 203 -17.00 10.11 -16.12
C THR A 203 -16.95 11.64 -16.13
N LYS A 204 -16.39 12.26 -15.09
CA LYS A 204 -16.17 13.71 -15.00
C LYS A 204 -14.97 14.22 -15.81
N GLY A 205 -14.20 13.32 -16.43
CA GLY A 205 -13.07 13.67 -17.29
C GLY A 205 -11.75 13.92 -16.56
N TYR A 206 -11.62 13.53 -15.29
CA TYR A 206 -10.36 13.62 -14.57
C TYR A 206 -9.37 12.56 -15.06
N ARG A 207 -8.10 12.96 -15.22
CA ARG A 207 -7.03 12.04 -15.58
C ARG A 207 -6.63 11.19 -14.37
N ALA A 208 -6.41 9.90 -14.60
CA ALA A 208 -5.90 8.99 -13.59
C ALA A 208 -4.64 8.29 -14.11
N LEU A 209 -3.62 8.19 -13.27
CA LEU A 209 -2.51 7.25 -13.46
C LEU A 209 -2.53 6.28 -12.28
N ILE A 210 -2.95 5.05 -12.54
CA ILE A 210 -2.91 3.96 -11.55
C ILE A 210 -1.81 3.01 -11.99
N TYR A 211 -0.76 2.88 -11.19
CA TYR A 211 0.38 2.03 -11.51
C TYR A 211 0.72 1.09 -10.37
N ARG A 212 1.42 0.00 -10.71
CA ARG A 212 1.81 -1.04 -9.76
C ARG A 212 3.16 -1.61 -10.16
N ALA A 213 4.04 -1.80 -9.18
CA ALA A 213 5.25 -2.59 -9.37
C ALA A 213 4.93 -4.10 -9.49
N ALA A 214 5.50 -4.77 -10.50
CA ALA A 214 5.23 -6.18 -10.76
C ALA A 214 5.65 -7.12 -9.62
N THR A 215 6.56 -6.67 -8.75
CA THR A 215 7.16 -7.45 -7.66
C THR A 215 6.48 -7.25 -6.31
N THR A 216 5.41 -6.46 -6.25
CA THR A 216 4.73 -6.13 -4.99
C THR A 216 3.33 -6.73 -4.98
N MET A 217 3.06 -7.64 -4.03
CA MET A 217 1.75 -8.29 -3.96
C MET A 217 0.69 -7.39 -3.33
N LEU A 218 1.08 -6.58 -2.35
CA LEU A 218 0.26 -6.13 -1.22
C LEU A 218 -1.19 -5.70 -1.49
N LEU A 219 -1.60 -5.36 -2.71
CA LEU A 219 -2.88 -4.71 -2.98
C LEU A 219 -3.44 -5.02 -4.38
N TYR A 220 -3.39 -6.24 -4.91
CA TYR A 220 -3.73 -6.50 -6.32
C TYR A 220 -5.23 -6.24 -6.60
N PRO A 221 -5.66 -5.30 -7.48
CA PRO A 221 -6.61 -5.74 -8.50
C PRO A 221 -6.54 -4.84 -9.73
N MET A 222 -5.84 -5.28 -10.78
CA MET A 222 -6.04 -4.77 -12.15
C MET A 222 -6.20 -5.92 -13.15
N LEU A 223 -6.55 -7.14 -12.69
CA LEU A 223 -7.05 -8.19 -13.60
C LEU A 223 -8.57 -8.07 -13.85
N ALA A 224 -9.31 -7.28 -13.07
CA ALA A 224 -10.73 -7.01 -13.35
C ALA A 224 -10.95 -6.06 -14.54
N HIS A 225 -9.94 -5.30 -14.98
CA HIS A 225 -10.10 -4.34 -16.07
C HIS A 225 -9.96 -4.94 -17.47
N LYS A 226 -9.44 -6.17 -17.60
CA LYS A 226 -9.33 -6.85 -18.91
C LYS A 226 -10.57 -7.68 -19.27
N HIS A 227 -11.48 -7.93 -18.34
CA HIS A 227 -12.72 -8.68 -18.62
C HIS A 227 -14.02 -7.86 -18.49
N GLY A 228 -13.96 -6.63 -17.97
CA GLY A 228 -15.14 -5.77 -17.78
C GLY A 228 -15.36 -4.66 -18.82
N LEU A 229 -14.45 -4.50 -19.80
CA LEU A 229 -14.55 -3.47 -20.84
C LEU A 229 -14.69 -4.03 -22.28
N ASP A 230 -14.67 -5.35 -22.45
CA ASP A 230 -14.77 -6.02 -23.76
C ASP A 230 -16.16 -6.61 -24.06
N THR A 231 -17.21 -6.26 -23.29
CA THR A 231 -18.60 -6.63 -23.64
C THR A 231 -19.43 -5.39 -23.96
N SER A 232 -19.05 -4.70 -25.02
CA SER A 232 -19.95 -3.81 -25.77
C SER A 232 -19.46 -3.66 -27.21
N THR A 233 -19.64 -4.72 -27.99
CA THR A 233 -19.88 -4.70 -29.44
C THR A 233 -20.87 -5.79 -29.77
#